data_AF-A0A6F9BD37-F1
#
_entry.id   AF-A0A6F9BD37-F1
#
_cell.length_a   1.000
_cell.length_b   1.000
_cell.length_c   1.000
_cell.angle_alpha   90.00
_cell.angle_beta   90.00
_cell.angle_gamma   90.00
#
_symmetry.space_group_name_H-M   'P 1'
#
loop_
_entity.id
_entity.type
_entity.pdbx_description
1 polymer ?
#
loop_
_entity_poly.entity_id
_entity_poly.type
_entity_poly.pdbx_seq_one_letter_code
_entity_poly.pdbx_strand_id
1 'polypeptide(L)'
;MGGFILFAILVIARAHSSIAALVIQGPDKPVLENDEVTLECLFSDSELNTSQVHFEKFSKYMNNWYRLEEEAMYHRCIPGVILRRETGQLLLSIRSIHSYFHQGLYRCVADNATATDNSSQPLAITVNYMRELSVYDVSSSSQKFIKENLHVTLGEDVEVECSTTGSEAPQYSWQKYGEDWIVPSPKLRLKNVRMEDGGDYTCMAEHPTLSSLKKSSTISITVLPATNGRLHQAWYDSTILVLMTSVAVAVVLVVLLSITVFLVRRAKQAKSTKGPIDDRSQKKPIYTASVESLPSTSGDKQPLV
;
A
#
# COMPACT_ATOMS: atom_id res chain seq x y z
N MET A 1 24.22 -56.56 -38.17
CA MET A 1 25.57 -55.95 -38.02
C MET A 1 25.36 -54.47 -37.76
N GLY A 2 25.44 -54.06 -36.49
CA GLY A 2 25.21 -52.68 -36.07
C GLY A 2 26.45 -51.83 -36.35
N GLY A 3 26.25 -50.69 -37.02
CA GLY A 3 27.28 -49.66 -37.19
C GLY A 3 27.28 -48.74 -35.97
N PHE A 4 28.37 -48.74 -35.22
CA PHE A 4 28.62 -47.80 -34.14
C PHE A 4 28.93 -46.42 -34.73
N ILE A 5 28.09 -45.44 -34.45
CA ILE A 5 28.36 -44.02 -34.73
C ILE A 5 29.22 -43.49 -33.58
N LEU A 6 30.51 -43.32 -33.81
CA LEU A 6 31.43 -42.63 -32.91
C LEU A 6 31.09 -41.13 -32.91
N PHE A 7 30.48 -40.65 -31.83
CA PHE A 7 30.43 -39.22 -31.53
C PHE A 7 31.83 -38.75 -31.13
N ALA A 8 32.48 -37.99 -32.01
CA ALA A 8 33.70 -37.28 -31.66
C ALA A 8 33.34 -36.16 -30.65
N ILE A 9 33.74 -36.36 -29.40
CA ILE A 9 33.69 -35.30 -28.38
C ILE A 9 34.79 -34.30 -28.75
N LEU A 10 34.39 -33.15 -29.29
CA LEU A 10 35.25 -31.98 -29.44
C LEU A 10 35.60 -31.46 -28.04
N VAL A 11 36.72 -31.92 -27.50
CA VAL A 11 37.39 -31.28 -26.37
C VAL A 11 37.92 -29.95 -26.88
N ILE A 12 37.23 -28.85 -26.55
CA ILE A 12 37.72 -27.50 -26.83
C ILE A 12 38.94 -27.29 -25.91
N ALA A 13 40.13 -27.52 -26.46
CA ALA A 13 41.37 -27.12 -25.83
C ALA A 13 41.37 -25.59 -25.71
N ARG A 14 41.32 -25.07 -24.48
CA ARG A 14 41.52 -23.64 -24.22
C ARG A 14 42.93 -23.26 -24.63
N ALA A 15 43.06 -22.57 -25.76
CA ALA A 15 44.29 -21.90 -26.13
C ALA A 15 44.62 -20.89 -25.03
N HIS A 16 45.74 -21.08 -24.33
CA HIS A 16 46.36 -20.06 -23.50
C HIS A 16 46.92 -18.99 -24.43
N SER A 17 46.16 -17.92 -24.70
CA SER A 17 46.74 -16.68 -25.21
C SER A 17 47.21 -15.85 -24.03
N SER A 18 48.51 -15.55 -24.00
CA SER A 18 49.17 -14.62 -23.07
C SER A 18 48.73 -13.17 -23.34
N ILE A 19 47.46 -12.88 -23.12
CA ILE A 19 46.87 -11.54 -23.21
C ILE A 19 46.24 -11.27 -21.85
N ALA A 20 46.57 -10.13 -21.24
CA ALA A 20 45.93 -9.65 -20.02
C ALA A 20 44.41 -9.61 -20.24
N ALA A 21 43.68 -10.55 -19.64
CA ALA A 21 42.24 -10.68 -19.83
C ALA A 21 41.51 -10.31 -18.53
N LEU A 22 40.63 -9.31 -18.60
CA LEU A 22 39.67 -8.98 -17.56
C LEU A 22 38.38 -9.76 -17.81
N VAL A 23 37.93 -10.51 -16.81
CA VAL A 23 36.69 -11.30 -16.90
C VAL A 23 35.82 -10.98 -15.70
N ILE A 24 34.59 -10.51 -15.97
CA ILE A 24 33.55 -10.38 -14.95
C ILE A 24 32.71 -11.66 -14.92
N GLN A 25 32.51 -12.20 -13.73
CA GLN A 25 31.66 -13.36 -13.48
C GLN A 25 30.49 -12.95 -12.59
N GLY A 26 29.31 -13.46 -12.95
CA GLY A 26 28.07 -13.24 -12.23
C GLY A 26 27.67 -14.46 -11.41
N PRO A 27 26.54 -14.36 -10.70
CA PRO A 27 25.96 -15.51 -10.00
C PRO A 27 25.51 -16.60 -10.97
N ASP A 28 25.75 -17.87 -10.62
CA ASP A 28 25.33 -19.03 -11.43
C ASP A 28 23.82 -19.27 -11.45
N LYS A 29 23.12 -18.75 -10.44
CA LYS A 29 21.68 -18.93 -10.23
C LYS A 29 20.92 -17.65 -10.57
N PRO A 30 19.64 -17.75 -10.98
CA PRO A 30 18.77 -16.60 -11.13
C PRO A 30 18.72 -15.81 -9.83
N VAL A 31 18.89 -14.50 -9.94
CA VAL A 31 18.90 -13.59 -8.79
C VAL A 31 17.47 -13.19 -8.45
N LEU A 32 17.07 -13.39 -7.19
CA LEU A 32 15.82 -12.89 -6.65
C LEU A 32 16.06 -11.61 -5.85
N GLU A 33 15.02 -10.80 -5.73
CA GLU A 33 15.08 -9.61 -4.89
C GLU A 33 15.28 -9.95 -3.41
N ASN A 34 16.16 -9.19 -2.74
CA ASN A 34 16.67 -9.38 -1.39
C ASN A 34 17.71 -10.49 -1.23
N ASP A 35 18.14 -11.14 -2.32
CA ASP A 35 19.29 -12.05 -2.29
C ASP A 35 20.60 -11.31 -1.97
N GLU A 36 21.59 -12.06 -1.48
CA GLU A 36 22.98 -11.63 -1.42
C GLU A 36 23.72 -12.13 -2.65
N VAL A 37 24.25 -11.20 -3.44
CA VAL A 37 24.91 -11.51 -4.72
C VAL A 37 26.33 -11.01 -4.68
N THR A 38 27.26 -11.80 -5.20
CA THR A 38 28.66 -11.39 -5.39
C THR A 38 29.01 -11.47 -6.87
N LEU A 39 29.60 -10.40 -7.39
CA LEU A 39 30.22 -10.38 -8.72
C LEU A 39 31.73 -10.47 -8.54
N GLU A 40 32.37 -11.26 -9.39
CA GLU A 40 33.80 -11.51 -9.32
C GLU A 40 34.48 -10.95 -10.56
N CYS A 41 35.54 -10.18 -10.34
CA CYS A 41 36.36 -9.66 -11.40
C CYS A 41 37.72 -10.36 -11.38
N LEU A 42 37.97 -11.24 -12.34
CA LEU A 42 39.21 -12.00 -12.45
C LEU A 42 40.16 -11.32 -13.43
N PHE A 43 41.45 -11.28 -13.08
CA PHE A 43 42.51 -10.74 -13.94
C PHE A 43 43.74 -11.65 -13.91
N SER A 44 44.31 -11.91 -15.09
CA SER A 44 45.35 -12.93 -15.28
C SER A 44 46.78 -12.44 -15.02
N ASP A 45 47.00 -11.13 -14.86
CA ASP A 45 48.35 -10.58 -14.67
C ASP A 45 48.67 -10.34 -13.20
N SER A 46 49.78 -10.95 -12.75
CA SER A 46 50.50 -10.56 -11.54
C SER A 46 51.15 -9.17 -11.65
N GLU A 47 51.19 -8.57 -12.85
CA GLU A 47 51.75 -7.24 -13.11
C GLU A 47 50.72 -6.08 -13.00
N LEU A 48 49.42 -6.38 -13.11
CA LEU A 48 48.37 -5.42 -12.78
C LEU A 48 48.29 -5.34 -11.26
N ASN A 49 48.80 -4.25 -10.69
CA ASN A 49 48.67 -3.99 -9.26
C ASN A 49 47.18 -4.07 -8.89
N THR A 50 46.82 -4.82 -7.85
CA THR A 50 45.43 -5.06 -7.42
C THR A 50 44.65 -3.78 -7.10
N SER A 51 45.33 -2.64 -7.01
CA SER A 51 44.78 -1.29 -6.89
C SER A 51 44.30 -0.65 -8.20
N GLN A 52 44.57 -1.26 -9.37
CA GLN A 52 44.32 -0.65 -10.69
C GLN A 52 43.09 -1.19 -11.39
N VAL A 53 42.32 -2.09 -10.78
CA VAL A 53 41.06 -2.61 -11.33
C VAL A 53 39.88 -2.09 -10.51
N HIS A 54 38.81 -1.71 -11.18
CA HIS A 54 37.58 -1.25 -10.53
C HIS A 54 36.33 -1.74 -11.25
N PHE A 55 35.21 -1.70 -10.53
CA PHE A 55 33.90 -1.94 -11.12
C PHE A 55 33.28 -0.66 -11.64
N GLU A 56 32.68 -0.77 -12.82
CA GLU A 56 31.81 0.26 -13.36
C GLU A 56 30.39 -0.28 -13.55
N LYS A 57 29.40 0.56 -13.26
CA LYS A 57 28.00 0.30 -13.61
C LYS A 57 27.57 1.28 -14.69
N PHE A 58 26.76 0.80 -15.62
CA PHE A 58 26.19 1.65 -16.65
C PHE A 58 24.94 2.38 -16.15
N SER A 59 24.90 3.70 -16.31
CA SER A 59 23.72 4.52 -16.09
C SER A 59 22.97 4.72 -17.41
N LYS A 60 21.75 4.16 -17.50
CA LYS A 60 20.87 4.39 -18.66
C LYS A 60 20.44 5.86 -18.77
N TYR A 61 20.27 6.54 -17.64
CA TYR A 61 19.84 7.94 -17.60
C TYR A 61 20.91 8.89 -18.11
N MET A 62 22.17 8.69 -17.69
CA MET A 62 23.30 9.53 -18.12
C MET A 62 23.97 9.03 -19.40
N ASN A 63 23.58 7.84 -19.88
CA ASN A 63 24.20 7.14 -21.00
C ASN A 63 25.73 7.01 -20.86
N ASN A 64 26.22 6.73 -19.66
CA ASN A 64 27.64 6.63 -19.37
C ASN A 64 27.93 5.60 -18.25
N TRP A 65 29.17 5.13 -18.19
CA TRP A 65 29.70 4.28 -17.12
C TRP A 65 30.19 5.12 -15.95
N TYR A 66 29.99 4.64 -14.73
CA TYR A 66 30.51 5.29 -13.53
C TYR A 66 31.16 4.27 -12.62
N ARG A 67 32.26 4.70 -12.00
CA ARG A 67 33.08 3.91 -11.08
C ARG A 67 32.40 3.80 -9.72
N LEU A 68 32.37 2.59 -9.16
CA LEU A 68 31.65 2.32 -7.91
C LEU A 68 32.47 2.66 -6.66
N GLU A 69 33.78 2.78 -6.81
CA GLU A 69 34.77 3.00 -5.75
C GLU A 69 34.93 4.47 -5.33
N GLU A 70 34.69 5.42 -6.24
CA GLU A 70 35.31 6.76 -6.13
C GLU A 70 34.33 7.88 -5.79
N GLU A 71 33.02 7.68 -6.00
CA GLU A 71 32.04 8.75 -5.86
C GLU A 71 30.98 8.43 -4.79
N ALA A 72 31.06 9.13 -3.65
CA ALA A 72 30.10 9.06 -2.54
C ALA A 72 28.64 9.28 -2.98
N MET A 73 28.44 10.00 -4.09
CA MET A 73 27.12 10.19 -4.72
C MET A 73 26.48 8.88 -5.19
N TYR A 74 27.27 7.90 -5.65
CA TYR A 74 26.75 6.66 -6.23
C TYR A 74 26.56 5.56 -5.22
N HIS A 75 27.25 5.62 -4.07
CA HIS A 75 26.86 4.83 -2.89
C HIS A 75 25.42 5.11 -2.44
N ARG A 76 24.88 6.32 -2.73
CA ARG A 76 23.46 6.62 -2.53
C ARG A 76 22.56 5.98 -3.60
N CYS A 77 23.03 5.91 -4.85
CA CYS A 77 22.27 5.36 -5.97
C CYS A 77 22.30 3.83 -6.04
N ILE A 78 23.33 3.20 -5.45
CA ILE A 78 23.47 1.76 -5.34
C ILE A 78 23.83 1.43 -3.88
N PRO A 79 22.82 1.38 -2.99
CA PRO A 79 23.05 1.12 -1.58
C PRO A 79 23.50 -0.32 -1.34
N GLY A 80 24.23 -0.57 -0.24
CA GLY A 80 24.53 -1.95 0.19
C GLY A 80 25.61 -2.67 -0.62
N VAL A 81 26.35 -1.96 -1.48
CA VAL A 81 27.53 -2.47 -2.19
C VAL A 81 28.74 -2.48 -1.28
N ILE A 82 29.46 -3.60 -1.27
CA ILE A 82 30.69 -3.83 -0.52
C ILE A 82 31.73 -4.38 -1.48
N LEU A 83 32.86 -3.68 -1.60
CA LEU A 83 33.98 -4.10 -2.43
C LEU A 83 35.06 -4.74 -1.58
N ARG A 84 35.60 -5.87 -2.04
CA ARG A 84 36.71 -6.58 -1.39
C ARG A 84 37.76 -6.94 -2.43
N ARG A 85 39.01 -6.57 -2.16
CA ARG A 85 40.16 -6.91 -3.01
C ARG A 85 40.83 -8.16 -2.47
N GLU A 86 41.04 -9.14 -3.33
CA GLU A 86 41.78 -10.36 -3.04
C GLU A 86 42.88 -10.56 -4.09
N THR A 87 43.79 -11.50 -3.87
CA THR A 87 44.89 -11.75 -4.81
C THR A 87 44.34 -12.33 -6.11
N GLY A 88 44.44 -11.58 -7.21
CA GLY A 88 43.97 -11.99 -8.53
C GLY A 88 42.47 -11.76 -8.80
N GLN A 89 41.73 -11.21 -7.83
CA GLN A 89 40.31 -10.91 -8.01
C GLN A 89 39.81 -9.69 -7.22
N LEU A 90 38.80 -9.00 -7.76
CA LEU A 90 38.04 -7.96 -7.08
C LEU A 90 36.58 -8.43 -6.95
N LEU A 91 36.08 -8.47 -5.72
CA LEU A 91 34.73 -8.92 -5.40
C LEU A 91 33.81 -7.74 -5.11
N LEU A 92 32.63 -7.75 -5.71
CA LEU A 92 31.54 -6.81 -5.44
C LEU A 92 30.36 -7.58 -4.84
N SER A 93 30.18 -7.44 -3.53
CA SER A 93 29.07 -8.03 -2.79
C SER A 93 27.95 -7.00 -2.64
N ILE A 94 26.72 -7.40 -2.95
CA ILE A 94 25.50 -6.59 -2.80
C ILE A 94 24.63 -7.28 -1.75
N ARG A 95 24.44 -6.63 -0.61
CA ARG A 95 23.52 -7.10 0.42
C ARG A 95 22.10 -6.68 0.06
N SER A 96 21.19 -7.65 -0.03
CA SER A 96 19.77 -7.41 -0.34
C SER A 96 19.59 -6.71 -1.69
N ILE A 97 19.93 -7.42 -2.77
CA ILE A 97 19.84 -6.88 -4.12
C ILE A 97 18.40 -6.46 -4.46
N HIS A 98 18.27 -5.35 -5.18
CA HIS A 98 16.98 -4.71 -5.47
C HIS A 98 16.89 -4.35 -6.95
N SER A 99 15.75 -4.66 -7.57
CA SER A 99 15.48 -4.44 -9.00
C SER A 99 15.75 -3.01 -9.45
N TYR A 100 15.29 -2.03 -8.67
CA TYR A 100 15.43 -0.61 -9.03
C TYR A 100 16.88 -0.08 -9.04
N PHE A 101 17.71 -0.46 -8.07
CA PHE A 101 19.05 0.14 -7.88
C PHE A 101 20.16 -0.68 -8.55
N HIS A 102 20.05 -2.00 -8.49
CA HIS A 102 21.15 -2.92 -8.79
C HIS A 102 21.05 -3.57 -10.17
N GLN A 103 19.87 -3.55 -10.80
CA GLN A 103 19.73 -4.07 -12.15
C GLN A 103 20.54 -3.20 -13.14
N GLY A 104 21.16 -3.86 -14.12
CA GLY A 104 21.87 -3.18 -15.19
C GLY A 104 23.14 -3.88 -15.65
N LEU A 105 23.95 -3.14 -16.41
CA LEU A 105 25.23 -3.63 -16.93
C LEU A 105 26.36 -3.26 -15.98
N TYR A 106 27.21 -4.24 -15.73
CA TYR A 106 28.43 -4.11 -14.94
C TYR A 106 29.62 -4.51 -15.78
N ARG A 107 30.76 -3.87 -15.56
CA ARG A 107 32.03 -4.30 -16.16
C ARG A 107 33.18 -4.02 -15.21
N CYS A 108 34.28 -4.69 -15.44
CA CYS A 108 35.55 -4.34 -14.83
C CYS A 108 36.39 -3.52 -15.79
N VAL A 109 37.15 -2.57 -15.25
CA VAL A 109 38.08 -1.75 -16.03
C VAL A 109 39.42 -1.69 -15.31
N ALA A 110 40.51 -1.73 -16.08
CA ALA A 110 41.86 -1.48 -15.59
C ALA A 110 42.30 -0.04 -15.93
N ASP A 111 42.80 0.69 -14.93
CA ASP A 111 43.23 2.08 -15.03
C ASP A 111 44.49 2.28 -15.90
N ASN A 112 45.38 1.27 -15.96
CA ASN A 112 46.72 1.38 -16.54
C ASN A 112 46.96 0.61 -17.85
N ALA A 113 45.92 0.02 -18.46
CA ALA A 113 46.10 -0.73 -19.70
C ALA A 113 46.19 0.21 -20.91
N THR A 114 47.31 0.15 -21.64
CA THR A 114 47.62 0.97 -22.83
C THR A 114 46.92 0.51 -24.12
N ALA A 115 45.80 -0.21 -24.02
CA ALA A 115 45.11 -0.81 -25.16
C ALA A 115 43.61 -0.47 -25.18
N THR A 116 43.03 -0.55 -26.39
CA THR A 116 41.60 -0.42 -26.71
C THR A 116 40.67 -1.40 -25.98
N ASP A 117 41.23 -2.42 -25.30
CA ASP A 117 40.53 -3.47 -24.56
C ASP A 117 40.88 -3.46 -23.05
N ASN A 118 40.81 -2.30 -22.41
CA ASN A 118 41.06 -2.16 -20.97
C ASN A 118 39.86 -2.57 -20.07
N SER A 119 38.79 -3.10 -20.67
CA SER A 119 37.55 -3.43 -19.96
C SER A 119 37.05 -4.84 -20.29
N SER A 120 36.41 -5.47 -19.31
CA SER A 120 35.73 -6.74 -19.54
C SER A 120 34.51 -6.55 -20.44
N GLN A 121 34.05 -7.65 -21.06
CA GLN A 121 32.72 -7.68 -21.66
C GLN A 121 31.66 -7.32 -20.60
N PRO A 122 30.68 -6.46 -20.91
CA PRO A 122 29.61 -6.11 -19.98
C PRO A 122 28.78 -7.31 -19.55
N LEU A 123 28.56 -7.45 -18.25
CA LEU A 123 27.66 -8.43 -17.65
C LEU A 123 26.32 -7.78 -17.29
N ALA A 124 25.24 -8.33 -17.82
CA ALA A 124 23.88 -7.90 -17.47
C ALA A 124 23.39 -8.63 -16.22
N ILE A 125 23.09 -7.87 -15.16
CA ILE A 125 22.45 -8.37 -13.95
C ILE A 125 20.96 -8.06 -14.03
N THR A 126 20.14 -9.11 -14.02
CA THR A 126 18.68 -9.04 -13.96
C THR A 126 18.22 -9.53 -12.59
N VAL A 127 17.35 -8.76 -11.93
CA VAL A 127 16.80 -9.11 -10.61
C VAL A 127 15.34 -9.50 -10.78
N ASN A 128 15.00 -10.72 -10.39
CA ASN A 128 13.65 -11.24 -10.50
C ASN A 128 12.84 -10.93 -9.24
N TYR A 129 11.61 -10.48 -9.43
CA TYR A 129 10.73 -10.12 -8.32
C TYR A 129 9.26 -10.29 -8.71
N MET A 130 8.41 -10.44 -7.69
CA MET A 130 6.97 -10.45 -7.84
C MET A 130 6.35 -9.76 -6.63
N ARG A 131 5.54 -8.73 -6.87
CA ARG A 131 4.84 -7.99 -5.82
C ARG A 131 3.57 -8.72 -5.39
N GLU A 132 2.93 -8.21 -4.34
CA GLU A 132 1.66 -8.75 -3.86
C GLU A 132 0.54 -8.57 -4.90
N LEU A 133 -0.36 -9.56 -4.96
CA LEU A 133 -1.49 -9.55 -5.88
C LEU A 133 -2.57 -8.60 -5.37
N SER A 134 -3.15 -7.85 -6.30
CA SER A 134 -4.35 -7.05 -6.10
C SER A 134 -5.48 -7.61 -6.95
N VAL A 135 -6.66 -7.75 -6.37
CA VAL A 135 -7.85 -8.22 -7.07
C VAL A 135 -8.81 -7.04 -7.27
N TYR A 136 -9.36 -6.92 -8.46
CA TYR A 136 -10.26 -5.85 -8.85
C TYR A 136 -11.57 -6.42 -9.37
N ASP A 137 -12.69 -5.86 -8.94
CA ASP A 137 -13.98 -6.03 -9.61
C ASP A 137 -13.97 -5.17 -10.88
N VAL A 138 -14.09 -5.84 -12.03
CA VAL A 138 -14.11 -5.23 -13.37
C VAL A 138 -15.45 -5.45 -14.08
N SER A 139 -16.49 -5.85 -13.34
CA SER A 139 -17.87 -5.97 -13.85
C SER A 139 -18.48 -4.62 -14.25
N SER A 140 -18.02 -3.53 -13.64
CA SER A 140 -18.48 -2.16 -13.91
C SER A 140 -17.36 -1.28 -14.48
N SER A 141 -17.72 -0.11 -15.02
CA SER A 141 -16.74 0.83 -15.60
C SER A 141 -15.72 1.36 -14.60
N SER A 142 -16.05 1.34 -13.30
CA SER A 142 -15.12 1.68 -12.22
C SER A 142 -14.48 0.41 -11.69
N GLN A 143 -13.22 0.17 -12.04
CA GLN A 143 -12.43 -0.91 -11.45
C GLN A 143 -12.33 -0.69 -9.94
N LYS A 144 -12.87 -1.61 -9.14
CA LYS A 144 -12.91 -1.49 -7.68
C LYS A 144 -11.97 -2.49 -7.04
N PHE A 145 -11.01 -2.01 -6.25
CA PHE A 145 -10.12 -2.87 -5.48
C PHE A 145 -10.91 -3.69 -4.45
N ILE A 146 -10.70 -5.01 -4.45
CA ILE A 146 -11.26 -5.97 -3.50
C ILE A 146 -10.15 -6.35 -2.54
N LYS A 147 -10.35 -6.04 -1.26
CA LYS A 147 -9.38 -6.40 -0.22
C LYS A 147 -9.55 -7.85 0.24
N GLU A 148 -10.78 -8.22 0.61
CA GLU A 148 -11.08 -9.51 1.26
C GLU A 148 -12.44 -10.05 0.82
N ASN A 149 -13.50 -9.22 0.82
CA ASN A 149 -14.86 -9.67 0.53
C ASN A 149 -15.47 -8.94 -0.67
N LEU A 150 -16.18 -9.70 -1.51
CA LEU A 150 -16.99 -9.20 -2.61
C LEU A 150 -18.45 -9.65 -2.41
N HIS A 151 -19.37 -8.69 -2.37
CA HIS A 151 -20.80 -8.97 -2.30
C HIS A 151 -21.40 -8.93 -3.70
N VAL A 152 -22.10 -10.00 -4.07
CA VAL A 152 -22.74 -10.14 -5.39
C VAL A 152 -24.19 -10.53 -5.19
N THR A 153 -25.10 -9.92 -5.93
CA THR A 153 -26.52 -10.30 -5.85
C THR A 153 -26.77 -11.56 -6.68
N LEU A 154 -27.63 -12.44 -6.18
CA LEU A 154 -28.06 -13.63 -6.91
C LEU A 154 -28.61 -13.25 -8.30
N GLY A 155 -28.08 -13.90 -9.34
CA GLY A 155 -28.42 -13.67 -10.74
C GLY A 155 -27.59 -12.59 -11.44
N GLU A 156 -26.72 -11.86 -10.74
CA GLU A 156 -25.79 -10.92 -11.38
C GLU A 156 -24.61 -11.65 -12.04
N ASP A 157 -23.98 -10.96 -13.00
CA ASP A 157 -22.71 -11.38 -13.60
C ASP A 157 -21.58 -10.63 -12.89
N VAL A 158 -20.50 -11.35 -12.55
CA VAL A 158 -19.31 -10.77 -11.93
C VAL A 158 -18.05 -11.17 -12.70
N GLU A 159 -17.17 -10.20 -12.90
CA GLU A 159 -15.84 -10.41 -13.46
C GLU A 159 -14.82 -9.81 -12.49
N VAL A 160 -13.94 -10.64 -11.96
CA VAL A 160 -12.81 -10.18 -11.13
C VAL A 160 -11.51 -10.40 -11.87
N GLU A 161 -10.61 -9.44 -11.78
CA GLU A 161 -9.29 -9.45 -12.41
C GLU A 161 -8.20 -9.39 -11.34
N CYS A 162 -7.27 -10.33 -11.42
CA CYS A 162 -6.10 -10.40 -10.59
C CYS A 162 -4.92 -9.73 -11.30
N SER A 163 -4.19 -8.88 -10.58
CA SER A 163 -3.07 -8.13 -11.14
C SER A 163 -1.91 -8.05 -10.14
N THR A 164 -0.69 -8.23 -10.64
CA THR A 164 0.54 -7.98 -9.91
C THR A 164 1.60 -7.38 -10.84
N THR A 165 2.64 -6.82 -10.24
CA THR A 165 3.83 -6.38 -10.96
C THR A 165 5.00 -7.32 -10.66
N GLY A 166 5.77 -7.65 -11.68
CA GLY A 166 6.93 -8.54 -11.56
C GLY A 166 7.99 -8.22 -12.60
N SER A 167 9.12 -8.93 -12.52
CA SER A 167 10.23 -8.84 -13.48
C SER A 167 9.83 -9.28 -14.90
N GLU A 168 8.94 -10.26 -15.00
CA GLU A 168 8.33 -10.73 -16.24
C GLU A 168 6.81 -10.81 -16.07
N ALA A 169 6.09 -10.91 -17.20
CA ALA A 169 4.64 -11.09 -17.19
C ALA A 169 4.28 -12.44 -16.56
N PRO A 170 3.55 -12.47 -15.43
CA PRO A 170 3.28 -13.70 -14.72
C PRO A 170 2.15 -14.51 -15.38
N GLN A 171 2.15 -15.81 -15.11
CA GLN A 171 1.05 -16.71 -15.43
C GLN A 171 0.05 -16.70 -14.29
N TYR A 172 -1.22 -16.50 -14.60
CA TYR A 172 -2.29 -16.42 -13.61
C TYR A 172 -3.17 -17.67 -13.61
N SER A 173 -3.64 -18.04 -12.43
CA SER A 173 -4.67 -19.06 -12.28
C SER A 173 -5.61 -18.76 -11.12
N TRP A 174 -6.89 -19.05 -11.31
CA TRP A 174 -7.90 -19.02 -10.25
C TRP A 174 -8.29 -20.41 -9.81
N GLN A 175 -8.54 -20.57 -8.50
CA GLN A 175 -9.05 -21.78 -7.88
C GLN A 175 -10.08 -21.41 -6.81
N LYS A 176 -11.19 -22.15 -6.74
CA LYS A 176 -12.14 -22.06 -5.63
C LYS A 176 -11.78 -23.08 -4.56
N TYR A 177 -11.80 -22.68 -3.29
CA TYR A 177 -11.50 -23.56 -2.18
C TYR A 177 -12.50 -24.74 -2.13
N GLY A 178 -11.96 -25.97 -2.06
CA GLY A 178 -12.76 -27.19 -1.99
C GLY A 178 -13.20 -27.75 -3.36
N GLU A 179 -12.80 -27.12 -4.47
CA GLU A 179 -13.09 -27.63 -5.80
C GLU A 179 -11.80 -27.80 -6.65
N ASP A 180 -11.78 -28.79 -7.53
CA ASP A 180 -10.58 -29.18 -8.29
C ASP A 180 -10.40 -28.42 -9.62
N TRP A 181 -11.31 -27.48 -9.93
CA TRP A 181 -11.20 -26.71 -11.17
C TRP A 181 -10.21 -25.56 -11.02
N ILE A 182 -9.46 -25.33 -12.10
CA ILE A 182 -8.47 -24.26 -12.21
C ILE A 182 -8.77 -23.47 -13.49
N VAL A 183 -8.86 -22.14 -13.38
CA VAL A 183 -8.98 -21.25 -14.55
C VAL A 183 -7.64 -20.59 -14.82
N PRO A 184 -6.91 -20.96 -15.89
CA PRO A 184 -5.64 -20.35 -16.24
C PRO A 184 -5.85 -18.99 -16.93
N SER A 185 -6.27 -17.99 -16.15
CA SER A 185 -6.60 -16.66 -16.63
C SER A 185 -6.35 -15.63 -15.51
N PRO A 186 -5.96 -14.38 -15.83
CA PRO A 186 -5.98 -13.29 -14.86
C PRO A 186 -7.41 -12.95 -14.42
N LYS A 187 -8.40 -13.26 -15.26
CA LYS A 187 -9.82 -12.94 -15.06
C LYS A 187 -10.63 -14.17 -14.71
N LEU A 188 -11.45 -14.05 -13.68
CA LEU A 188 -12.49 -15.00 -13.31
C LEU A 188 -13.86 -14.39 -13.63
N ARG A 189 -14.67 -15.11 -14.39
CA ARG A 189 -16.03 -14.71 -14.80
C ARG A 189 -17.04 -15.68 -14.24
N LEU A 190 -17.95 -15.20 -13.40
CA LEU A 190 -19.12 -15.95 -12.95
C LEU A 190 -20.36 -15.28 -13.54
N LYS A 191 -21.18 -16.05 -14.23
CA LYS A 191 -22.42 -15.55 -14.86
C LYS A 191 -23.63 -16.10 -14.14
N ASN A 192 -24.67 -15.29 -14.01
CA ASN A 192 -25.92 -15.66 -13.35
C ASN A 192 -25.66 -16.32 -11.99
N VAL A 193 -24.95 -15.57 -11.12
CA VAL A 193 -24.39 -16.06 -9.85
C VAL A 193 -25.45 -16.71 -8.97
N ARG A 194 -25.13 -17.87 -8.41
CA ARG A 194 -25.98 -18.68 -7.53
C ARG A 194 -25.41 -18.73 -6.12
N MET A 195 -26.22 -19.13 -5.14
CA MET A 195 -25.76 -19.29 -3.75
C MET A 195 -24.57 -20.26 -3.62
N GLU A 196 -24.48 -21.26 -4.49
CA GLU A 196 -23.39 -22.24 -4.56
C GLU A 196 -22.07 -21.66 -5.08
N ASP A 197 -22.11 -20.53 -5.78
CA ASP A 197 -20.90 -19.82 -6.24
C ASP A 197 -20.23 -19.03 -5.10
N GLY A 198 -20.90 -18.90 -3.96
CA GLY A 198 -20.30 -18.31 -2.76
C GLY A 198 -19.13 -19.17 -2.25
N GLY A 199 -18.10 -18.51 -1.74
CA GLY A 199 -16.91 -19.18 -1.20
C GLY A 199 -15.63 -18.40 -1.42
N ASP A 200 -14.51 -19.05 -1.10
CA ASP A 200 -13.18 -18.46 -1.18
C ASP A 200 -12.53 -18.79 -2.52
N TYR A 201 -12.08 -17.76 -3.22
CA TYR A 201 -11.41 -17.85 -4.51
C TYR A 201 -9.98 -17.32 -4.37
N THR A 202 -9.02 -18.17 -4.69
CA THR A 202 -7.60 -17.83 -4.67
C THR A 202 -7.11 -17.61 -6.10
N CYS A 203 -6.59 -16.41 -6.35
CA CYS A 203 -5.74 -16.15 -7.50
C CYS A 203 -4.29 -16.47 -7.15
N MET A 204 -3.60 -17.15 -8.06
CA MET A 204 -2.15 -17.36 -8.03
C MET A 204 -1.53 -16.67 -9.25
N ALA A 205 -0.39 -16.02 -9.04
CA ALA A 205 0.50 -15.54 -10.09
C ALA A 205 1.87 -16.23 -9.94
N GLU A 206 2.41 -16.75 -11.03
CA GLU A 206 3.69 -17.47 -11.06
C GLU A 206 4.60 -16.90 -12.15
N HIS A 207 5.90 -16.79 -11.85
CA HIS A 207 6.89 -16.36 -12.84
C HIS A 207 7.04 -17.46 -13.91
N PRO A 208 7.03 -17.13 -15.20
CA PRO A 208 6.95 -18.12 -16.28
C PRO A 208 8.11 -19.14 -16.31
N THR A 209 9.28 -18.76 -15.78
CA THR A 209 10.49 -19.58 -15.75
C THR A 209 10.98 -19.93 -14.35
N LEU A 210 10.47 -19.25 -13.31
CA LEU A 210 10.96 -19.35 -11.93
C LEU A 210 9.84 -19.76 -10.99
N SER A 211 9.59 -21.07 -10.88
CA SER A 211 8.47 -21.60 -10.08
C SER A 211 8.56 -21.32 -8.57
N SER A 212 9.74 -20.96 -8.06
CA SER A 212 9.91 -20.47 -6.70
C SER A 212 9.32 -19.06 -6.49
N LEU A 213 9.15 -18.29 -7.56
CA LEU A 213 8.65 -16.92 -7.53
C LEU A 213 7.17 -16.91 -7.88
N LYS A 214 6.35 -17.10 -6.86
CA LYS A 214 4.89 -17.11 -6.95
C LYS A 214 4.25 -16.36 -5.79
N LYS A 215 3.08 -15.81 -6.04
CA LYS A 215 2.28 -15.06 -5.06
C LYS A 215 0.81 -15.39 -5.24
N SER A 216 0.05 -15.35 -4.15
CA SER A 216 -1.38 -15.67 -4.16
C SER A 216 -2.17 -14.64 -3.35
N SER A 217 -3.40 -14.39 -3.77
CA SER A 217 -4.37 -13.59 -3.02
C SER A 217 -5.72 -14.26 -3.03
N THR A 218 -6.40 -14.27 -1.89
CA THR A 218 -7.70 -14.93 -1.70
C THR A 218 -8.77 -13.88 -1.42
N ILE A 219 -9.89 -13.99 -2.11
CA ILE A 219 -11.10 -13.20 -1.88
C ILE A 219 -12.28 -14.12 -1.56
N SER A 220 -13.18 -13.66 -0.71
CA SER A 220 -14.43 -14.35 -0.39
C SER A 220 -15.58 -13.70 -1.16
N ILE A 221 -16.28 -14.49 -1.96
CA ILE A 221 -17.49 -14.05 -2.66
C ILE A 221 -18.70 -14.42 -1.80
N THR A 222 -19.44 -13.41 -1.36
CA THR A 222 -20.68 -13.57 -0.60
C THR A 222 -21.88 -13.27 -1.49
N VAL A 223 -22.71 -14.28 -1.72
CA VAL A 223 -23.92 -14.14 -2.56
C VAL A 223 -25.09 -13.69 -1.70
N LEU A 224 -25.64 -12.53 -2.05
CA LEU A 224 -26.81 -11.94 -1.41
C LEU A 224 -28.08 -12.39 -2.15
N PRO A 225 -29.18 -12.69 -1.45
CA PRO A 225 -30.43 -13.03 -2.11
C PRO A 225 -30.91 -11.86 -2.97
N ALA A 226 -31.49 -12.18 -4.13
CA ALA A 226 -32.20 -11.22 -4.97
C ALA A 226 -33.47 -10.74 -4.26
N THR A 227 -33.31 -9.90 -3.24
CA THR A 227 -34.45 -9.20 -2.66
C THR A 227 -34.96 -8.24 -3.72
N ASN A 228 -36.28 -8.19 -3.93
CA ASN A 228 -36.90 -7.20 -4.81
C ASN A 228 -36.51 -5.80 -4.29
N GLY A 229 -35.48 -5.21 -4.89
CA GLY A 229 -34.67 -4.09 -4.36
C GLY A 229 -35.40 -2.77 -4.08
N ARG A 230 -36.73 -2.74 -4.15
CA ARG A 230 -37.57 -1.59 -3.74
C ARG A 230 -38.19 -1.74 -2.36
N LEU A 231 -38.37 -2.95 -1.82
CA LEU A 231 -39.13 -3.14 -0.58
C LEU A 231 -38.26 -3.05 0.68
N HIS A 232 -37.01 -3.55 0.66
CA HIS A 232 -36.16 -3.58 1.85
C HIS A 232 -35.51 -2.22 2.16
N GLN A 233 -35.03 -1.49 1.16
CA GLN A 233 -34.49 -0.13 1.33
C GLN A 233 -35.58 0.84 1.83
N ALA A 234 -36.79 0.72 1.28
CA ALA A 234 -37.93 1.53 1.70
C ALA A 234 -38.37 1.22 3.15
N TRP A 235 -38.30 -0.04 3.60
CA TRP A 235 -38.58 -0.39 5.00
C TRP A 235 -37.50 0.14 5.96
N TYR A 236 -36.23 0.09 5.58
CA TYR A 236 -35.12 0.59 6.41
C TYR A 236 -35.13 2.14 6.52
N ASP A 237 -35.34 2.85 5.42
CA ASP A 237 -35.48 4.32 5.43
C ASP A 237 -36.77 4.76 6.14
N SER A 238 -37.89 4.05 5.94
CA SER A 238 -39.15 4.39 6.63
C SER A 238 -39.06 4.15 8.14
N THR A 239 -38.43 3.07 8.59
CA THR A 239 -38.27 2.80 10.03
C THR A 239 -37.38 3.83 10.71
N ILE A 240 -36.26 4.23 10.10
CA ILE A 240 -35.40 5.30 10.61
C ILE A 240 -36.16 6.64 10.66
N LEU A 241 -36.91 6.98 9.60
CA LEU A 241 -37.66 8.25 9.53
C LEU A 241 -38.80 8.31 10.56
N VAL A 242 -39.49 7.19 10.80
CA VAL A 242 -40.51 7.06 11.85
C VAL A 242 -39.90 7.16 13.26
N LEU A 243 -38.74 6.54 13.50
CA LEU A 243 -38.07 6.65 14.79
C LEU A 243 -37.63 8.09 15.07
N MET A 244 -37.00 8.76 14.09
CA MET A 244 -36.54 10.14 14.24
C MET A 244 -37.68 11.13 14.46
N THR A 245 -38.82 10.96 13.76
CA THR A 245 -40.00 11.80 13.96
C THR A 245 -40.65 11.55 15.32
N SER A 246 -40.70 10.31 15.80
CA SER A 246 -41.26 9.99 17.13
C SER A 246 -40.46 10.63 18.27
N VAL A 247 -39.13 10.64 18.18
CA VAL A 247 -38.24 11.26 19.18
C VAL A 247 -38.42 12.78 19.17
N ALA A 248 -38.49 13.40 17.99
CA ALA A 248 -38.72 14.85 17.89
C ALA A 248 -40.06 15.26 18.52
N VAL A 249 -41.14 14.51 18.26
CA VAL A 249 -42.46 14.77 18.87
C VAL A 249 -42.42 14.60 20.39
N ALA A 250 -41.76 13.56 20.90
CA ALA A 250 -41.61 13.35 22.34
C ALA A 250 -40.85 14.50 23.01
N VAL A 251 -39.76 14.98 22.40
CA VAL A 251 -38.99 16.13 22.92
C VAL A 251 -39.85 17.40 22.93
N VAL A 252 -40.59 17.68 21.86
CA VAL A 252 -41.48 18.85 21.80
C VAL A 252 -42.56 18.77 22.88
N LEU A 253 -43.17 17.60 23.10
CA LEU A 253 -44.16 17.42 24.17
C LEU A 253 -43.55 17.67 25.56
N VAL A 254 -42.34 17.17 25.84
CA VAL A 254 -41.64 17.42 27.11
C VAL A 254 -41.36 18.91 27.29
N VAL A 255 -40.93 19.61 26.24
CA VAL A 255 -40.70 21.07 26.28
C VAL A 255 -41.99 21.82 26.55
N LEU A 256 -43.08 21.50 25.85
CA LEU A 256 -44.39 22.11 26.09
C LEU A 256 -44.90 21.85 27.51
N LEU A 257 -44.75 20.63 28.02
CA LEU A 257 -45.08 20.30 29.42
C LEU A 257 -44.20 21.08 30.41
N SER A 258 -42.92 21.23 30.14
CA SER A 258 -42.02 22.02 31.01
C SER A 258 -42.39 23.51 31.02
N ILE A 259 -42.74 24.08 29.86
CA ILE A 259 -43.15 25.48 29.72
C ILE A 259 -44.48 25.69 30.43
N THR A 260 -45.45 24.80 30.24
CA THR A 260 -46.76 24.91 30.91
C THR A 260 -46.61 24.80 32.43
N VAL A 261 -45.80 23.87 32.94
CA VAL A 261 -45.48 23.79 34.37
C VAL A 261 -44.80 25.07 34.86
N PHE A 262 -43.85 25.62 34.10
CA PHE A 262 -43.19 26.88 34.43
C PHE A 262 -44.16 28.07 34.47
N LEU A 263 -45.04 28.19 33.47
CA LEU A 263 -46.07 29.23 33.40
C LEU A 263 -47.09 29.11 34.52
N VAL A 264 -47.55 27.89 34.86
CA VAL A 264 -48.46 27.65 35.99
C VAL A 264 -47.79 27.99 37.32
N ARG A 265 -46.51 27.64 37.51
CA ARG A 265 -45.75 28.02 38.70
C ARG A 265 -45.63 29.55 38.83
N ARG A 266 -45.32 30.25 37.74
CA ARG A 266 -45.29 31.72 37.71
C ARG A 266 -46.66 32.35 37.99
N ALA A 267 -47.73 31.81 37.41
CA ALA A 267 -49.08 32.31 37.66
C ALA A 267 -49.53 32.08 39.11
N LYS A 268 -49.18 30.93 39.72
CA LYS A 268 -49.41 30.68 41.15
C LYS A 268 -48.63 31.66 42.03
N GLN A 269 -47.36 31.94 41.70
CA GLN A 269 -46.56 32.94 42.41
C GLN A 269 -47.15 34.35 42.28
N ALA A 270 -47.57 34.77 41.07
CA ALA A 270 -48.22 36.07 40.85
C ALA A 270 -49.57 36.22 41.57
N LYS A 271 -50.31 35.13 41.77
CA LYS A 271 -51.54 35.11 42.58
C LYS A 271 -51.25 35.15 44.09
N SER A 272 -50.15 34.56 44.54
CA SER A 272 -49.74 34.61 45.96
C SER A 272 -49.28 36.01 46.42
N THR A 273 -48.85 36.89 45.50
CA THR A 273 -48.42 38.27 45.84
C THR A 273 -49.58 39.26 45.91
N LYS A 274 -50.82 38.87 45.58
CA LYS A 274 -52.02 39.71 45.75
C LYS A 274 -52.97 39.07 46.76
N GLY A 275 -52.65 39.24 48.04
CA GLY A 275 -53.58 39.01 49.15
C GLY A 275 -54.59 40.16 49.33
N PRO A 276 -55.66 39.97 50.12
CA PRO A 276 -56.81 40.88 50.17
C PRO A 276 -56.53 42.17 50.95
N ILE A 277 -57.05 43.30 50.46
CA ILE A 277 -57.14 44.57 51.19
C ILE A 277 -58.29 44.45 52.19
N ASP A 278 -57.98 44.47 53.49
CA ASP A 278 -58.96 44.69 54.55
C ASP A 278 -58.62 45.99 55.29
N ASP A 279 -59.54 46.94 55.17
CA ASP A 279 -59.56 48.22 55.84
C ASP A 279 -59.99 48.01 57.30
N ARG A 280 -59.19 48.46 58.28
CA ARG A 280 -59.64 49.33 59.40
C ARG A 280 -58.61 49.44 60.53
N SER A 281 -58.04 50.65 60.61
CA SER A 281 -57.83 51.43 61.84
C SER A 281 -56.86 50.92 62.91
N GLN A 282 -55.66 51.53 62.96
CA GLN A 282 -55.20 52.15 64.22
C GLN A 282 -54.52 53.52 64.00
N LYS A 283 -55.21 54.54 64.52
CA LYS A 283 -54.76 55.80 65.17
C LYS A 283 -53.48 56.53 64.69
N LYS A 284 -53.70 57.79 64.26
CA LYS A 284 -52.74 58.92 64.29
C LYS A 284 -52.56 59.46 65.75
N PRO A 285 -51.48 60.18 66.11
CA PRO A 285 -51.21 61.58 65.72
C PRO A 285 -49.76 61.81 65.17
N ILE A 286 -49.52 62.57 64.09
CA ILE A 286 -49.16 64.02 64.03
C ILE A 286 -48.16 64.40 65.16
N TYR A 287 -46.89 64.72 64.89
CA TYR A 287 -46.41 66.04 64.43
C TYR A 287 -45.01 66.03 63.76
N THR A 288 -44.82 67.03 62.87
CA THR A 288 -43.63 67.88 62.59
C THR A 288 -42.35 67.35 61.92
N ALA A 289 -42.06 67.98 60.76
CA ALA A 289 -40.77 68.51 60.26
C ALA A 289 -39.63 67.50 59.99
N SER A 290 -38.71 67.65 59.04
CA SER A 290 -38.44 68.54 57.90
C SER A 290 -37.12 68.02 57.29
N VAL A 291 -36.83 68.43 56.05
CA VAL A 291 -35.50 68.57 55.42
C VAL A 291 -34.92 67.38 54.64
N GLU A 292 -34.62 67.69 53.38
CA GLU A 292 -33.59 67.22 52.45
C GLU A 292 -32.60 66.13 52.91
N SER A 293 -32.29 65.18 52.00
CA SER A 293 -31.13 65.28 51.07
C SER A 293 -30.75 63.91 50.46
N LEU A 294 -30.52 63.90 49.14
CA LEU A 294 -29.66 62.93 48.44
C LEU A 294 -28.18 63.19 48.82
N PRO A 295 -27.23 62.22 48.74
CA PRO A 295 -26.51 61.94 47.47
C PRO A 295 -26.05 60.46 47.30
N SER A 296 -25.84 59.96 46.06
CA SER A 296 -24.55 59.79 45.31
C SER A 296 -23.58 58.78 45.98
N THR A 297 -22.87 57.85 45.33
CA THR A 297 -22.05 57.90 44.10
C THR A 297 -21.40 56.51 43.85
N SER A 298 -21.07 56.21 42.58
CA SER A 298 -19.93 55.40 42.05
C SER A 298 -19.74 53.94 42.46
N GLY A 299 -19.18 53.05 41.63
CA GLY A 299 -18.48 53.18 40.35
C GLY A 299 -17.49 52.01 40.15
N ASP A 300 -17.02 51.87 38.91
CA ASP A 300 -15.98 50.95 38.36
C ASP A 300 -16.31 49.45 38.24
N LYS A 301 -16.36 48.84 37.04
CA LYS A 301 -15.47 48.75 35.86
C LYS A 301 -14.15 48.00 36.10
N GLN A 302 -14.02 46.83 35.47
CA GLN A 302 -12.96 46.59 34.48
C GLN A 302 -13.17 45.30 33.66
N PRO A 303 -12.93 45.31 32.34
CA PRO A 303 -12.86 44.13 31.46
C PRO A 303 -11.44 43.88 30.94
N LEU A 304 -11.11 42.65 30.55
CA LEU A 304 -9.94 42.20 29.75
C LEU A 304 -10.16 40.69 29.46
N VAL A 305 -9.98 40.06 28.30
CA VAL A 305 -9.53 40.33 26.91
C VAL A 305 -10.27 39.31 26.04
#